data_AF-A0A7R9AAQ6-F1
#
_entry.id   AF-A0A7R9AAQ6-F1
#
_cell.length_a   1.000
_cell.length_b   1.000
_cell.length_c   1.000
_cell.angle_alpha   90.00
_cell.angle_beta   90.00
_cell.angle_gamma   90.00
#
_symmetry.space_group_name_H-M   'P 1'
#
loop_
_entity.id
_entity.type
_entity.pdbx_description
1 polymer ?
#
loop_
_entity_poly.entity_id
_entity_poly.type
_entity_poly.pdbx_seq_one_letter_code
_entity_poly.pdbx_strand_id
1 'polypeptide(L)'
;HYRGSLKSLNTGIVTLLNYGKRVPPAVSHVTLAHEIGHNFGSPHDPELDRVCTPGGDDGNYIMFARATSGDKKNNHQFSPCSLKAINGVLTAKARGPKGCFTEPTASVCGNGVVEEGEECDCGWEEDCQEECCFPMRTAGSGSGDPNERPCTLRPFRVCSPSQGPCCTHDCQLKLRDACRDDNGCRDPAYCDGFRPTCPPSVNKPNKTICNEEFVCFKGECTGSICLAYGLESCQCKRGPLDPPTKACELCCKLPGHDQPCLSSFDWNVPPYDVPDMYAKAGTPCDDYSGYCDVFQKCREVDPSGPLATLRKLILSEESIATLRKWVQTHWYGVLFIVLGFASILVSSLSDFLPSRLCRAG
;
A
#
# COMPACT_ATOMS: atom_id res chain seq x y z
N HIS A 1 4.40 4.74 38.42
CA HIS A 1 4.59 3.44 37.75
C HIS A 1 3.69 3.36 36.52
N TYR A 2 4.20 3.69 35.34
CA TYR A 2 3.47 3.54 34.10
C TYR A 2 3.57 2.07 33.66
N ARG A 3 2.47 1.32 33.72
CA ARG A 3 2.37 -0.04 33.17
C ARG A 3 2.20 0.08 31.66
N GLY A 4 3.29 0.26 30.93
CA GLY A 4 3.28 0.10 29.47
C GLY A 4 3.01 -1.37 29.14
N SER A 5 2.12 -1.64 28.19
CA SER A 5 1.99 -2.97 27.61
C SER A 5 3.31 -3.35 26.94
N LEU A 6 3.79 -4.57 27.12
CA LEU A 6 4.86 -5.14 26.29
C LEU A 6 4.41 -5.05 24.82
N LYS A 7 5.20 -4.38 23.97
CA LYS A 7 4.91 -4.18 22.54
C LYS A 7 6.12 -4.57 21.71
N SER A 8 5.84 -5.26 20.61
CA SER A 8 6.81 -5.58 19.56
C SER A 8 6.60 -4.62 18.39
N LEU A 9 7.60 -3.79 18.08
CA LEU A 9 7.51 -2.74 17.06
C LEU A 9 7.97 -3.21 15.66
N ASN A 10 8.30 -4.50 15.51
CA ASN A 10 8.57 -5.17 14.24
C ASN A 10 7.27 -5.69 13.61
N THR A 11 6.28 -4.81 13.47
CA THR A 11 4.94 -5.14 12.97
C THR A 11 4.57 -4.17 11.83
N GLY A 12 3.68 -4.62 10.95
CA GLY A 12 3.14 -3.84 9.85
C GLY A 12 1.73 -4.32 9.49
N ILE A 13 0.91 -3.45 8.92
CA ILE A 13 -0.46 -3.77 8.51
C ILE A 13 -0.65 -3.29 7.09
N VAL A 14 -1.25 -4.14 6.26
CA VAL A 14 -1.73 -3.78 4.93
C VAL A 14 -3.21 -4.15 4.80
N THR A 15 -3.93 -3.38 3.99
CA THR A 15 -5.34 -3.64 3.68
C THR A 15 -5.51 -3.86 2.18
N LEU A 16 -6.37 -4.81 1.83
CA LEU A 16 -6.77 -5.06 0.44
C LEU A 16 -8.02 -4.26 0.05
N LEU A 17 -8.44 -3.32 0.89
CA LEU A 17 -9.63 -2.48 0.70
C LEU A 17 -9.26 -1.00 0.85
N ASN A 18 -9.59 -0.20 -0.17
CA ASN A 18 -9.43 1.26 -0.15
C ASN A 18 -10.71 1.91 -0.72
N TYR A 19 -11.26 2.93 -0.05
CA TYR A 19 -12.53 3.58 -0.43
C TYR A 19 -13.68 2.60 -0.76
N GLY A 20 -13.78 1.48 -0.02
CA GLY A 20 -14.81 0.46 -0.24
C GLY A 20 -14.63 -0.39 -1.49
N LYS A 21 -13.48 -0.31 -2.15
CA LYS A 21 -13.11 -1.11 -3.34
C LYS A 21 -11.90 -1.99 -3.05
N ARG A 22 -11.91 -3.20 -3.61
CA ARG A 22 -10.78 -4.13 -3.49
C ARG A 22 -9.61 -3.60 -4.30
N VAL A 23 -8.44 -3.54 -3.68
CA VAL A 23 -7.21 -3.08 -4.31
C VAL A 23 -6.66 -4.20 -5.22
N PRO A 24 -6.25 -3.90 -6.47
CA PRO A 24 -5.66 -4.89 -7.36
C PRO A 24 -4.35 -5.47 -6.80
N PRO A 25 -4.00 -6.74 -7.10
CA PRO A 25 -2.78 -7.37 -6.58
C PRO A 25 -1.50 -6.57 -6.86
N ALA A 26 -1.38 -5.95 -8.03
CA ALA A 26 -0.22 -5.12 -8.38
C ALA A 26 0.00 -3.97 -7.39
N VAL A 27 -1.06 -3.26 -7.01
CA VAL A 27 -1.00 -2.17 -6.02
C VAL A 27 -0.76 -2.75 -4.62
N SER A 28 -1.45 -3.84 -4.26
CA SER A 28 -1.28 -4.48 -2.93
C SER A 28 0.16 -4.96 -2.68
N HIS A 29 0.83 -5.52 -3.69
CA HIS A 29 2.24 -5.90 -3.58
C HIS A 29 3.15 -4.69 -3.38
N VAL A 30 2.89 -3.58 -4.08
CA VAL A 30 3.64 -2.33 -3.90
C VAL A 30 3.40 -1.74 -2.51
N THR A 31 2.16 -1.73 -2.01
CA THR A 31 1.83 -1.30 -0.65
C THR A 31 2.53 -2.17 0.40
N LEU A 32 2.52 -3.50 0.23
CA LEU A 32 3.26 -4.38 1.12
C LEU A 32 4.76 -4.09 1.11
N ALA A 33 5.34 -3.90 -0.08
CA ALA A 33 6.75 -3.52 -0.21
C ALA A 33 7.06 -2.15 0.42
N HIS A 34 6.13 -1.18 0.36
CA HIS A 34 6.24 0.13 1.01
C HIS A 34 6.32 0.01 2.53
N GLU A 35 5.40 -0.74 3.15
CA GLU A 35 5.40 -0.95 4.61
C GLU A 35 6.61 -1.77 5.07
N ILE A 36 7.06 -2.74 4.27
CA ILE A 36 8.32 -3.45 4.52
C ILE A 36 9.51 -2.48 4.40
N GLY A 37 9.51 -1.57 3.41
CA GLY A 37 10.52 -0.54 3.24
C GLY A 37 10.68 0.35 4.49
N HIS A 38 9.57 0.72 5.14
CA HIS A 38 9.59 1.39 6.44
C HIS A 38 10.20 0.55 7.55
N ASN A 39 9.90 -0.76 7.62
CA ASN A 39 10.53 -1.66 8.59
C ASN A 39 12.04 -1.81 8.36
N PHE A 40 12.49 -1.72 7.10
CA PHE A 40 13.90 -1.66 6.72
C PHE A 40 14.51 -0.26 6.91
N GLY A 41 13.75 0.71 7.44
CA GLY A 41 14.22 2.03 7.85
C GLY A 41 14.27 3.08 6.76
N SER A 42 13.63 2.84 5.61
CA SER A 42 13.45 3.90 4.63
C SER A 42 12.35 4.88 5.09
N PRO A 43 12.62 6.20 5.14
CA PRO A 43 11.54 7.18 5.14
C PRO A 43 10.86 7.22 3.76
N HIS A 44 9.82 8.04 3.63
CA HIS A 44 9.31 8.41 2.32
C HIS A 44 10.37 9.11 1.48
N ASP A 45 10.29 8.92 0.17
CA ASP A 45 11.17 9.61 -0.78
C ASP A 45 10.95 11.13 -0.71
N PRO A 46 12.01 11.96 -0.76
CA PRO A 46 11.87 13.40 -0.67
C PRO A 46 11.10 13.96 -1.88
N GLU A 47 9.98 14.67 -1.63
CA GLU A 47 9.10 15.17 -2.71
C GLU A 47 9.82 16.10 -3.71
N LEU A 48 10.80 16.87 -3.26
CA LEU A 48 11.54 17.84 -4.08
C LEU A 48 12.78 17.24 -4.78
N ASP A 49 13.16 16.01 -4.46
CA ASP A 49 14.31 15.35 -5.06
C ASP A 49 13.89 14.54 -6.29
N ARG A 50 14.16 15.05 -7.50
CA ARG A 50 13.81 14.39 -8.75
C ARG A 50 14.55 13.07 -9.00
N VAL A 51 15.64 12.80 -8.29
CA VAL A 51 16.33 11.51 -8.36
C VAL A 51 15.50 10.42 -7.67
N CYS A 52 14.77 10.79 -6.62
CA CYS A 52 14.00 9.85 -5.79
C CYS A 52 12.47 9.99 -5.97
N THR A 53 12.02 11.07 -6.56
CA THR A 53 10.61 11.33 -6.92
C THR A 53 10.53 11.86 -8.36
N PRO A 54 10.87 11.03 -9.37
CA PRO A 54 10.93 11.47 -10.76
C PRO A 54 9.56 11.78 -11.37
N GLY A 55 8.48 11.13 -10.91
CA GLY A 55 7.14 11.27 -11.49
C GLY A 55 7.08 10.85 -12.96
N GLY A 56 6.14 11.45 -13.71
CA GLY A 56 6.05 11.28 -15.15
C GLY A 56 5.67 9.87 -15.62
N ASP A 57 6.09 9.50 -16.83
CA ASP A 57 5.70 8.25 -17.49
C ASP A 57 6.25 6.99 -16.79
N ASP A 58 7.44 7.08 -16.19
CA ASP A 58 8.06 5.99 -15.43
C ASP A 58 7.54 5.88 -13.98
N GLY A 59 6.80 6.89 -13.51
CA GLY A 59 6.20 6.96 -12.19
C GLY A 59 7.19 7.15 -11.04
N ASN A 60 6.65 7.21 -9.82
CA ASN A 60 7.45 7.30 -8.58
C ASN A 60 7.89 5.91 -8.05
N TYR A 61 8.84 5.89 -7.14
CA TYR A 61 9.36 4.67 -6.52
C TYR A 61 8.46 4.14 -5.39
N ILE A 62 8.78 2.95 -4.87
CA ILE A 62 8.00 2.26 -3.82
C ILE A 62 7.76 3.16 -2.60
N MET A 63 8.72 3.99 -2.19
CA MET A 63 8.63 4.82 -0.98
C MET A 63 7.99 6.20 -1.21
N PHE A 64 7.31 6.40 -2.34
CA PHE A 64 6.55 7.62 -2.57
C PHE A 64 5.43 7.79 -1.54
N ALA A 65 5.27 8.99 -1.00
CA ALA A 65 4.44 9.26 0.16
C ALA A 65 2.92 9.34 -0.13
N ARG A 66 2.55 9.35 -1.42
CA ARG A 66 1.17 9.62 -1.89
C ARG A 66 0.64 8.42 -2.67
N ALA A 67 -0.23 8.65 -3.66
CA ALA A 67 -0.89 7.56 -4.37
C ALA A 67 0.04 6.83 -5.35
N THR A 68 -0.30 5.59 -5.68
CA THR A 68 0.39 4.81 -6.72
C THR A 68 -0.62 3.94 -7.48
N SER A 69 -0.39 3.77 -8.78
CA SER A 69 -1.16 2.86 -9.64
C SER A 69 -0.57 1.47 -9.72
N GLY A 70 0.70 1.29 -9.30
CA GLY A 70 1.39 0.00 -9.29
C GLY A 70 1.70 -0.60 -10.67
N ASP A 71 1.50 0.16 -11.75
CA ASP A 71 1.68 -0.25 -13.14
C ASP A 71 2.91 0.42 -13.81
N LYS A 72 3.51 1.41 -13.15
CA LYS A 72 4.67 2.13 -13.67
C LYS A 72 5.97 1.41 -13.35
N LYS A 73 6.97 1.59 -14.21
CA LYS A 73 8.29 0.95 -14.11
C LYS A 73 8.97 1.15 -12.75
N ASN A 74 8.91 2.37 -12.19
CA ASN A 74 9.54 2.67 -10.90
C ASN A 74 8.74 2.16 -9.70
N ASN A 75 7.45 1.84 -9.85
CA ASN A 75 6.62 1.34 -8.75
C ASN A 75 7.09 -0.03 -8.21
N HIS A 76 7.96 -0.73 -8.95
CA HIS A 76 8.53 -2.03 -8.56
C HIS A 76 9.99 -1.93 -8.07
N GLN A 77 10.47 -0.72 -7.80
CA GLN A 77 11.86 -0.47 -7.41
C GLN A 77 11.95 0.51 -6.24
N PHE A 78 12.97 0.35 -5.41
CA PHE A 78 13.34 1.33 -4.41
C PHE A 78 14.18 2.45 -5.06
N SER A 79 13.99 3.69 -4.60
CA SER A 79 14.78 4.81 -5.09
C SER A 79 16.22 4.74 -4.56
N PRO A 80 17.17 5.48 -5.17
CA PRO A 80 18.51 5.63 -4.61
C PRO A 80 18.52 6.15 -3.15
N CYS A 81 17.56 7.01 -2.79
CA CYS A 81 17.39 7.51 -1.41
C CYS A 81 16.98 6.39 -0.47
N SER A 82 15.97 5.60 -0.85
CA SER A 82 15.48 4.49 -0.03
C SER A 82 16.58 3.43 0.17
N LEU A 83 17.28 3.05 -0.90
CA LEU A 83 18.38 2.08 -0.84
C LEU A 83 19.50 2.51 0.10
N LYS A 84 19.86 3.80 0.09
CA LYS A 84 20.86 4.36 1.02
C LYS A 84 20.41 4.24 2.47
N ALA A 85 19.15 4.57 2.77
CA ALA A 85 18.59 4.45 4.12
C ALA A 85 18.53 2.99 4.59
N ILE A 86 18.01 2.10 3.74
CA ILE A 86 17.91 0.66 4.00
C ILE A 86 19.27 0.05 4.28
N ASN A 87 20.29 0.36 3.49
CA ASN A 87 21.64 -0.18 3.67
C ASN A 87 22.24 0.17 5.04
N GLY A 88 21.94 1.36 5.57
CA GLY A 88 22.36 1.77 6.91
C GLY A 88 21.76 0.88 8.00
N VAL A 89 20.46 0.58 7.90
CA VAL A 89 19.77 -0.29 8.86
C VAL A 89 20.19 -1.74 8.71
N LEU A 90 20.35 -2.27 7.50
CA LEU A 90 20.85 -3.63 7.29
C LEU A 90 22.23 -3.83 7.89
N THR A 91 23.12 -2.85 7.75
CA THR A 91 24.46 -2.92 8.35
C THR A 91 24.41 -2.99 9.87
N ALA A 92 23.49 -2.25 10.51
CA ALA A 92 23.38 -2.19 11.96
C ALA A 92 22.55 -3.33 12.57
N LYS A 93 21.46 -3.76 11.91
CA LYS A 93 20.42 -4.63 12.46
C LYS A 93 20.24 -5.96 11.75
N ALA A 94 20.80 -6.16 10.56
CA ALA A 94 20.80 -7.47 9.90
C ALA A 94 22.16 -8.15 10.02
N ARG A 95 23.23 -7.45 9.62
CA ARG A 95 24.62 -7.96 9.61
C ARG A 95 25.35 -7.84 10.95
N GLY A 96 24.75 -7.13 11.91
CA GLY A 96 25.33 -6.94 13.24
C GLY A 96 25.10 -8.17 14.15
N PRO A 97 25.86 -8.29 15.26
CA PRO A 97 25.75 -9.42 16.20
C PRO A 97 24.41 -9.48 16.96
N LYS A 98 23.58 -8.44 16.83
CA LYS A 98 22.24 -8.34 17.43
C LYS A 98 21.12 -8.44 16.38
N GLY A 99 21.46 -8.79 15.14
CA GLY A 99 20.48 -8.95 14.09
C GLY A 99 19.69 -10.24 14.22
N CYS A 100 18.50 -10.26 13.61
CA CYS A 100 17.63 -11.44 13.56
C CYS A 100 17.63 -12.13 12.19
N PHE A 101 18.49 -11.70 11.27
CA PHE A 101 18.63 -12.34 9.97
C PHE A 101 19.33 -13.68 10.14
N THR A 102 18.78 -14.70 9.53
CA THR A 102 19.37 -16.04 9.43
C THR A 102 19.91 -16.24 8.01
N GLU A 103 20.77 -17.24 7.83
CA GLU A 103 21.18 -17.65 6.49
C GLU A 103 19.94 -18.02 5.65
N PRO A 104 19.92 -17.69 4.34
CA PRO A 104 18.82 -18.07 3.47
C PRO A 104 18.58 -19.58 3.54
N THR A 105 17.35 -19.95 3.89
CA THR A 105 16.88 -21.34 3.79
C THR A 105 16.12 -21.47 2.48
N ALA A 106 16.31 -22.59 1.78
CA ALA A 106 15.63 -22.84 0.50
C ALA A 106 14.14 -23.15 0.68
N SER A 107 13.76 -23.63 1.86
CA SER A 107 12.39 -23.94 2.25
C SER A 107 12.19 -23.81 3.76
N VAL A 108 10.98 -23.52 4.19
CA VAL A 108 10.57 -23.43 5.59
C VAL A 108 9.28 -24.23 5.81
N CYS A 109 9.46 -25.52 6.06
CA CYS A 109 8.37 -26.43 6.39
C CYS A 109 7.55 -25.95 7.59
N GLY A 110 6.23 -25.87 7.40
CA GLY A 110 5.24 -25.43 8.39
C GLY A 110 4.73 -24.01 8.16
N ASN A 111 5.11 -23.34 7.06
CA ASN A 111 4.61 -22.02 6.69
C ASN A 111 3.36 -22.08 5.78
N GLY A 112 2.97 -23.28 5.33
CA GLY A 112 1.81 -23.53 4.50
C GLY A 112 2.03 -23.29 3.01
N VAL A 113 3.28 -23.13 2.57
CA VAL A 113 3.67 -22.90 1.17
C VAL A 113 4.65 -23.98 0.76
N VAL A 114 4.30 -24.76 -0.27
CA VAL A 114 5.19 -25.81 -0.78
C VAL A 114 6.40 -25.18 -1.48
N GLU A 115 7.57 -25.36 -0.90
CA GLU A 115 8.84 -24.81 -1.40
C GLU A 115 9.78 -25.91 -1.96
N GLU A 116 10.98 -25.54 -2.42
CA GLU A 116 11.91 -26.49 -3.02
C GLU A 116 12.38 -27.53 -2.00
N GLY A 117 12.16 -28.82 -2.31
CA GLY A 117 12.54 -29.94 -1.44
C GLY A 117 11.42 -30.45 -0.53
N GLU A 118 10.23 -29.83 -0.59
CA GLU A 118 9.02 -30.27 0.08
C GLU A 118 8.05 -30.92 -0.91
N GLU A 119 7.31 -31.94 -0.47
CA GLU A 119 6.23 -32.50 -1.28
C GLU A 119 4.90 -31.83 -0.97
N CYS A 120 4.69 -31.40 0.28
CA CYS A 120 3.50 -30.72 0.78
C CYS A 120 3.85 -29.89 2.00
N ASP A 121 2.97 -28.95 2.40
CA ASP A 121 3.11 -28.18 3.64
C ASP A 121 1.73 -27.75 4.14
N CYS A 122 1.19 -28.51 5.10
CA CYS A 122 -0.09 -28.20 5.72
C CYS A 122 0.04 -27.34 6.99
N GLY A 123 1.24 -26.84 7.30
CA GLY A 123 1.54 -26.10 8.51
C GLY A 123 2.01 -26.97 9.68
N TRP A 124 1.87 -26.42 10.89
CA TRP A 124 2.21 -27.10 12.14
C TRP A 124 1.14 -28.14 12.52
N GLU A 125 1.48 -29.07 13.41
CA GLU A 125 0.59 -30.16 13.84
C GLU A 125 -0.76 -29.68 14.36
N GLU A 126 -0.80 -28.53 15.01
CA GLU A 126 -2.03 -27.87 15.48
C GLU A 126 -2.90 -27.26 14.37
N ASP A 127 -2.29 -26.85 13.25
CA ASP A 127 -2.94 -26.15 12.15
C ASP A 127 -3.29 -27.09 10.99
N CYS A 128 -2.56 -28.20 10.86
CA CYS A 128 -2.71 -29.16 9.78
C CYS A 128 -3.99 -29.98 9.91
N GLN A 129 -5.02 -29.59 9.16
CA GLN A 129 -6.34 -30.25 9.15
C GLN A 129 -6.44 -31.40 8.14
N GLU A 130 -5.43 -31.62 7.31
CA GLU A 130 -5.46 -32.63 6.25
C GLU A 130 -4.70 -33.92 6.60
N GLU A 131 -5.16 -35.04 6.04
CA GLU A 131 -4.55 -36.36 6.26
C GLU A 131 -3.57 -36.76 5.15
N CYS A 132 -3.26 -35.85 4.22
CA CYS A 132 -2.41 -36.18 3.07
C CYS A 132 -0.94 -35.88 3.32
N CYS A 133 -0.65 -34.90 4.19
CA CYS A 133 0.68 -34.42 4.49
C CYS A 133 1.11 -34.81 5.92
N PHE A 134 2.41 -34.99 6.14
CA PHE A 134 2.97 -34.98 7.48
C PHE A 134 3.23 -33.53 7.92
N PRO A 135 2.66 -33.07 9.04
CA PRO A 135 2.82 -31.69 9.50
C PRO A 135 4.22 -31.41 10.03
N MET A 136 4.55 -30.12 10.14
CA MET A 136 5.70 -29.69 10.91
C MET A 136 5.49 -29.96 12.39
N ARG A 137 6.52 -30.50 13.05
CA ARG A 137 6.49 -30.86 14.48
C ARG A 137 7.69 -30.28 15.21
N THR A 138 7.48 -29.90 16.47
CA THR A 138 8.58 -29.52 17.36
C THR A 138 9.48 -30.72 17.62
N ALA A 139 10.80 -30.50 17.69
CA ALA A 139 11.77 -31.55 18.00
C ALA A 139 11.40 -32.28 19.31
N GLY A 140 11.15 -33.58 19.22
CA GLY A 140 10.71 -34.43 20.35
C GLY A 140 9.20 -34.66 20.47
N SER A 141 8.38 -34.02 19.64
CA SER A 141 6.91 -34.25 19.55
C SER A 141 6.51 -35.23 18.43
N GLY A 142 7.47 -35.67 17.62
CA GLY A 142 7.21 -36.63 16.55
C GLY A 142 6.96 -38.05 17.06
N SER A 143 6.35 -38.88 16.21
CA SER A 143 6.19 -40.32 16.43
C SER A 143 7.52 -41.08 16.64
N GLY A 144 8.65 -40.43 16.35
CA GLY A 144 9.98 -41.04 16.35
C GLY A 144 10.21 -41.97 15.17
N ASP A 145 9.22 -42.11 14.27
CA ASP A 145 9.35 -42.88 13.05
C ASP A 145 10.16 -42.09 12.00
N PRO A 146 11.32 -42.60 11.56
CA PRO A 146 12.11 -41.97 10.51
C PRO A 146 11.38 -41.85 9.16
N ASN A 147 10.27 -42.57 8.97
CA ASN A 147 9.43 -42.48 7.77
C ASN A 147 8.37 -41.37 7.84
N GLU A 148 8.17 -40.73 9.00
CA GLU A 148 7.27 -39.58 9.15
C GLU A 148 8.06 -38.27 9.07
N ARG A 149 8.68 -38.04 7.92
CA ARG A 149 9.40 -36.79 7.67
C ARG A 149 8.39 -35.63 7.50
N PRO A 150 8.58 -34.48 8.17
CA PRO A 150 7.73 -33.32 7.96
C PRO A 150 7.74 -32.83 6.50
N CYS A 151 6.61 -32.26 6.05
CA CYS A 151 6.43 -31.71 4.71
C CYS A 151 6.64 -32.72 3.56
N THR A 152 6.38 -34.00 3.85
CA THR A 152 6.28 -35.06 2.85
C THR A 152 4.88 -35.66 2.84
N LEU A 153 4.48 -36.24 1.71
CA LEU A 153 3.20 -36.93 1.62
C LEU A 153 3.19 -38.17 2.52
N ARG A 154 2.01 -38.48 3.06
CA ARG A 154 1.81 -39.74 3.78
C ARG A 154 1.88 -40.93 2.83
N PRO A 155 2.21 -42.14 3.32
CA PRO A 155 2.23 -43.34 2.50
C PRO A 155 0.92 -43.54 1.73
N PHE A 156 1.03 -43.93 0.46
CA PHE A 156 -0.10 -44.22 -0.43
C PHE A 156 -1.00 -43.03 -0.78
N ARG A 157 -0.57 -41.79 -0.49
CA ARG A 157 -1.25 -40.56 -0.92
C ARG A 157 -0.67 -40.06 -2.25
N VAL A 158 -1.54 -39.54 -3.11
CA VAL A 158 -1.13 -39.10 -4.46
C VAL A 158 -0.81 -37.60 -4.48
N CYS A 159 -1.54 -36.82 -3.68
CA CYS A 159 -1.37 -35.38 -3.56
C CYS A 159 -1.82 -34.90 -2.17
N SER A 160 -1.59 -33.62 -1.90
CA SER A 160 -2.10 -32.89 -0.73
C SER A 160 -2.80 -31.59 -1.17
N PRO A 161 -3.94 -31.21 -0.54
CA PRO A 161 -4.56 -29.90 -0.73
C PRO A 161 -3.62 -28.70 -0.62
N SER A 162 -2.56 -28.77 0.20
CA SER A 162 -1.57 -27.68 0.28
C SER A 162 -0.80 -27.45 -1.03
N GLN A 163 -0.71 -28.46 -1.90
CA GLN A 163 -0.02 -28.34 -3.19
C GLN A 163 -0.86 -27.56 -4.22
N GLY A 164 -2.19 -27.49 -4.04
CA GLY A 164 -3.06 -26.75 -4.93
C GLY A 164 -4.52 -27.23 -4.95
N PRO A 165 -5.39 -26.47 -5.62
CA PRO A 165 -6.85 -26.68 -5.59
C PRO A 165 -7.31 -27.95 -6.33
N CYS A 166 -6.45 -28.59 -7.13
CA CYS A 166 -6.75 -29.80 -7.87
C CYS A 166 -6.48 -31.09 -7.09
N CYS A 167 -6.18 -31.00 -5.79
CA CYS A 167 -6.20 -32.15 -4.90
C CYS A 167 -7.50 -32.18 -4.07
N THR A 168 -8.07 -33.37 -3.86
CA THR A 168 -9.19 -33.58 -2.94
C THR A 168 -8.69 -33.73 -1.49
N HIS A 169 -9.60 -33.58 -0.52
CA HIS A 169 -9.29 -33.87 0.88
C HIS A 169 -8.96 -35.35 1.13
N ASP A 170 -9.41 -36.24 0.25
CA ASP A 170 -9.06 -37.67 0.26
C ASP A 170 -7.73 -37.98 -0.46
N CYS A 171 -6.92 -36.95 -0.72
CA CYS A 171 -5.57 -37.05 -1.26
C CYS A 171 -5.50 -37.63 -2.69
N GLN A 172 -6.54 -37.37 -3.49
CA GLN A 172 -6.66 -37.79 -4.89
C GLN A 172 -6.66 -36.59 -5.83
N LEU A 173 -6.17 -36.79 -7.05
CA LEU A 173 -6.18 -35.77 -8.09
C LEU A 173 -7.60 -35.63 -8.67
N LYS A 174 -8.07 -34.39 -8.76
CA LYS A 174 -9.31 -34.04 -9.43
C LYS A 174 -9.11 -34.09 -10.95
N LEU A 175 -10.11 -34.56 -11.67
CA LEU A 175 -10.14 -34.59 -13.14
C LEU A 175 -11.36 -33.85 -13.65
N ARG A 176 -11.16 -32.88 -14.53
CA ARG A 176 -12.22 -32.06 -15.15
C ARG A 176 -13.04 -31.20 -14.18
N ASP A 177 -12.65 -31.13 -12.92
CA ASP A 177 -13.21 -30.18 -11.96
C ASP A 177 -12.66 -28.77 -12.23
N ALA A 178 -13.52 -27.76 -12.11
CA ALA A 178 -13.10 -26.37 -12.21
C ALA A 178 -12.22 -25.99 -11.02
N CYS A 179 -11.02 -25.47 -11.29
CA CYS A 179 -10.09 -24.99 -10.26
C CYS A 179 -9.85 -23.49 -10.31
N ARG A 180 -10.28 -22.84 -11.39
CA ARG A 180 -10.30 -21.38 -11.52
C ARG A 180 -11.49 -20.99 -12.38
N ASP A 181 -12.29 -20.07 -11.87
CA ASP A 181 -13.47 -19.57 -12.57
C ASP A 181 -13.11 -18.59 -13.69
N ASP A 182 -14.04 -18.41 -14.63
CA ASP A 182 -14.02 -17.31 -15.59
C ASP A 182 -14.13 -15.97 -14.84
N ASN A 183 -13.31 -14.99 -15.21
CA ASN A 183 -13.34 -13.63 -14.66
C ASN A 183 -13.72 -12.55 -15.70
N GLY A 184 -14.20 -12.95 -16.87
CA GLY A 184 -14.47 -12.10 -18.03
C GLY A 184 -13.25 -11.83 -18.91
N CYS A 185 -12.02 -12.08 -18.43
CA CYS A 185 -10.76 -11.84 -19.14
C CYS A 185 -9.88 -13.07 -19.34
N ARG A 186 -10.24 -14.19 -18.72
CA ARG A 186 -9.63 -15.49 -18.94
C ARG A 186 -10.69 -16.57 -18.80
N ASP A 187 -10.54 -17.62 -19.57
CA ASP A 187 -11.45 -18.75 -19.55
C ASP A 187 -11.25 -19.59 -18.26
N PRO A 188 -12.27 -20.34 -17.84
CA PRO A 188 -12.14 -21.23 -16.68
C PRO A 188 -11.06 -22.27 -16.93
N ALA A 189 -10.34 -22.63 -15.86
CA ALA A 189 -9.34 -23.71 -15.90
C ALA A 189 -9.86 -24.92 -15.13
N TYR A 190 -9.55 -26.10 -15.68
CA TYR A 190 -10.00 -27.37 -15.14
C TYR A 190 -8.80 -28.25 -14.79
N CYS A 191 -8.93 -29.02 -13.72
CA CYS A 191 -7.91 -29.97 -13.31
C CYS A 191 -7.69 -31.04 -14.39
N ASP A 192 -6.42 -31.32 -14.68
CA ASP A 192 -6.02 -32.24 -15.74
C ASP A 192 -5.97 -33.71 -15.30
N GLY A 193 -6.09 -33.97 -13.99
CA GLY A 193 -5.97 -35.29 -13.37
C GLY A 193 -4.53 -35.77 -13.20
N PHE A 194 -3.53 -34.96 -13.52
CA PHE A 194 -2.11 -35.30 -13.47
C PHE A 194 -1.34 -34.51 -12.41
N ARG A 195 -1.78 -33.29 -12.07
CA ARG A 195 -1.10 -32.42 -11.10
C ARG A 195 -2.09 -31.79 -10.11
N PRO A 196 -1.66 -31.52 -8.86
CA PRO A 196 -2.49 -30.86 -7.86
C PRO A 196 -2.60 -29.35 -8.08
N THR A 197 -1.72 -28.77 -8.91
CA THR A 197 -1.75 -27.36 -9.29
C THR A 197 -2.79 -27.11 -10.39
N CYS A 198 -3.49 -25.98 -10.30
CA CYS A 198 -4.44 -25.59 -11.34
C CYS A 198 -3.70 -25.13 -12.60
N PRO A 199 -3.96 -25.72 -13.78
CA PRO A 199 -3.32 -25.29 -15.02
C PRO A 199 -3.59 -23.80 -15.32
N PRO A 200 -2.73 -23.16 -16.12
CA PRO A 200 -2.94 -21.78 -16.53
C PRO A 200 -4.23 -21.66 -17.35
N SER A 201 -5.01 -20.61 -17.09
CA SER A 201 -6.19 -20.28 -17.89
C SER A 201 -5.76 -19.74 -19.26
N VAL A 202 -6.61 -19.92 -20.26
CA VAL A 202 -6.45 -19.25 -21.55
C VAL A 202 -6.90 -17.80 -21.38
N ASN A 203 -5.99 -16.86 -21.62
CA ASN A 203 -6.30 -15.44 -21.52
C ASN A 203 -7.05 -14.98 -22.77
N LYS A 204 -8.09 -14.15 -22.58
CA LYS A 204 -8.72 -13.43 -23.68
C LYS A 204 -7.74 -12.38 -24.25
N PRO A 205 -7.92 -11.93 -25.50
CA PRO A 205 -7.05 -10.92 -26.09
C PRO A 205 -6.95 -9.66 -25.23
N ASN A 206 -5.74 -9.11 -25.11
CA ASN A 206 -5.58 -7.81 -24.44
C ASN A 206 -6.45 -6.76 -25.14
N LYS A 207 -6.91 -5.76 -24.37
CA LYS A 207 -7.79 -4.68 -24.83
C LYS A 207 -9.26 -5.08 -25.05
N THR A 208 -9.62 -6.35 -24.80
CA THR A 208 -11.03 -6.76 -24.76
C THR A 208 -11.74 -6.04 -23.61
N ILE A 209 -12.84 -5.35 -23.88
CA ILE A 209 -13.61 -4.63 -22.85
C ILE A 209 -14.18 -5.62 -21.84
N CYS A 210 -14.03 -5.31 -20.56
CA CYS A 210 -14.52 -6.11 -19.43
C CYS A 210 -15.10 -5.20 -18.36
N ASN A 211 -16.15 -5.66 -17.67
CA ASN A 211 -16.90 -4.87 -16.69
C ASN A 211 -17.32 -3.47 -17.19
N GLU A 212 -17.55 -3.33 -18.50
CA GLU A 212 -17.94 -2.09 -19.21
C GLU A 212 -16.92 -0.93 -19.17
N GLU A 213 -16.03 -0.90 -18.19
CA GLU A 213 -15.21 0.27 -17.83
C GLU A 213 -13.70 -0.02 -17.84
N PHE A 214 -13.30 -1.28 -18.04
CA PHE A 214 -11.92 -1.71 -18.10
C PHE A 214 -11.67 -2.55 -19.35
N VAL A 215 -10.41 -2.92 -19.54
CA VAL A 215 -10.03 -3.92 -20.52
C VAL A 215 -9.20 -5.02 -19.91
N CYS A 216 -9.23 -6.18 -20.57
CA CYS A 216 -8.39 -7.30 -20.25
C CYS A 216 -6.92 -6.96 -20.51
N PHE A 217 -6.07 -7.24 -19.52
CA PHE A 217 -4.63 -7.17 -19.64
C PHE A 217 -4.02 -8.39 -18.94
N LYS A 218 -3.34 -9.24 -19.71
CA LYS A 218 -2.73 -10.50 -19.23
C LYS A 218 -3.68 -11.39 -18.42
N GLY A 219 -4.95 -11.47 -18.84
CA GLY A 219 -5.97 -12.31 -18.21
C GLY A 219 -6.71 -11.69 -17.02
N GLU A 220 -6.42 -10.42 -16.68
CA GLU A 220 -7.10 -9.69 -15.61
C GLU A 220 -7.84 -8.46 -16.13
N CYS A 221 -8.99 -8.14 -15.53
CA CYS A 221 -9.81 -6.99 -15.88
C CYS A 221 -9.34 -5.72 -15.16
N THR A 222 -8.18 -5.21 -15.54
CA THR A 222 -7.50 -4.09 -14.84
C THR A 222 -7.00 -2.99 -15.77
N GLY A 223 -6.96 -3.21 -17.09
CA GLY A 223 -6.47 -2.23 -18.04
C GLY A 223 -7.45 -1.06 -18.19
N SER A 224 -6.92 0.13 -18.50
CA SER A 224 -7.76 1.30 -18.78
C SER A 224 -8.57 1.12 -20.07
N ILE A 225 -9.84 1.53 -20.04
CA ILE A 225 -10.73 1.50 -21.21
C ILE A 225 -10.18 2.29 -22.41
N CYS A 226 -9.34 3.30 -22.19
CA CYS A 226 -8.64 4.04 -23.24
C CYS A 226 -7.91 3.11 -24.23
N LEU A 227 -7.38 1.98 -23.74
CA LEU A 227 -6.64 1.02 -24.55
C LEU A 227 -7.50 0.34 -25.63
N ALA A 228 -8.81 0.16 -25.38
CA ALA A 228 -9.74 -0.38 -26.38
C ALA A 228 -9.87 0.52 -27.61
N TYR A 229 -9.65 1.83 -27.42
CA TYR A 229 -9.75 2.86 -28.46
C TYR A 229 -8.37 3.25 -29.03
N GLY A 230 -7.32 2.48 -28.73
CA GLY A 230 -5.96 2.77 -29.19
C GLY A 230 -5.31 3.98 -28.50
N LEU A 231 -5.85 4.41 -27.36
CA LEU A 231 -5.35 5.52 -26.56
C LEU A 231 -4.62 5.01 -25.31
N GLU A 232 -3.91 5.90 -24.62
CA GLU A 232 -3.27 5.64 -23.34
C GLU A 232 -4.03 6.32 -22.20
N SER A 233 -4.03 5.69 -21.01
CA SER A 233 -4.60 6.30 -19.80
C SER A 233 -3.75 7.46 -19.32
N CYS A 234 -4.40 8.53 -18.85
CA CYS A 234 -3.72 9.66 -18.21
C CYS A 234 -4.62 10.28 -17.12
N GLN A 235 -4.08 11.20 -16.32
CA GLN A 235 -4.84 11.90 -15.28
C GLN A 235 -5.25 13.29 -15.76
N CYS A 236 -6.53 13.62 -15.61
CA CYS A 236 -7.04 14.94 -15.92
C CYS A 236 -6.43 15.99 -14.97
N LYS A 237 -5.92 17.09 -15.52
CA LYS A 237 -5.50 18.25 -14.71
C LYS A 237 -6.70 19.14 -14.47
N ARG A 238 -6.91 19.53 -13.20
CA ARG A 238 -7.97 20.46 -12.82
C ARG A 238 -7.46 21.90 -12.90
N GLY A 239 -8.10 22.71 -13.74
CA GLY A 239 -7.91 24.15 -13.78
C GLY A 239 -8.74 24.91 -12.73
N PRO A 240 -8.51 26.23 -12.55
CA PRO A 240 -9.21 27.04 -11.55
C PRO A 240 -10.72 27.15 -11.76
N LEU A 241 -11.17 27.02 -13.02
CA LEU A 241 -12.58 27.13 -13.41
C LEU A 241 -13.27 25.76 -13.54
N ASP A 242 -12.51 24.67 -13.45
CA ASP A 242 -13.03 23.33 -13.64
C ASP A 242 -13.80 22.84 -12.41
N PRO A 243 -14.82 21.99 -12.62
CA PRO A 243 -15.55 21.39 -11.52
C PRO A 243 -14.61 20.57 -10.61
N PRO A 244 -14.97 20.40 -9.32
CA PRO A 244 -14.17 19.59 -8.39
C PRO A 244 -14.03 18.13 -8.82
N THR A 245 -14.89 17.67 -9.73
CA THR A 245 -14.87 16.32 -10.30
C THR A 245 -13.86 16.13 -11.42
N LYS A 246 -13.31 17.22 -11.99
CA LYS A 246 -12.45 17.15 -13.19
C LYS A 246 -11.26 16.21 -13.01
N ALA A 247 -10.59 16.27 -11.86
CA ALA A 247 -9.44 15.41 -11.54
C ALA A 247 -9.78 13.91 -11.43
N CYS A 248 -11.07 13.58 -11.34
CA CYS A 248 -11.60 12.21 -11.24
C CYS A 248 -12.46 11.84 -12.46
N GLU A 249 -12.41 12.61 -13.54
CA GLU A 249 -12.89 12.13 -14.84
C GLU A 249 -11.93 11.06 -15.38
N LEU A 250 -12.46 10.13 -16.18
CA LEU A 250 -11.61 9.24 -16.96
C LEU A 250 -10.96 10.07 -18.07
N CYS A 251 -9.64 10.10 -18.14
CA CYS A 251 -8.91 10.78 -19.19
C CYS A 251 -8.05 9.83 -20.03
N CYS A 252 -8.02 10.10 -21.34
CA CYS A 252 -7.21 9.40 -22.32
C CYS A 252 -6.32 10.39 -23.09
N LYS A 253 -5.17 9.92 -23.56
CA LYS A 253 -4.27 10.64 -24.45
C LYS A 253 -3.90 9.78 -25.66
N LEU A 254 -3.45 10.41 -26.74
CA LEU A 254 -2.81 9.68 -27.83
C LEU A 254 -1.55 8.97 -27.31
N PRO A 255 -1.17 7.82 -27.90
CA PRO A 255 0.09 7.17 -27.56
C PRO A 255 1.29 8.08 -27.82
N GLY A 256 2.25 8.08 -26.90
CA GLY A 256 3.48 8.86 -27.01
C GLY A 256 3.69 9.89 -25.90
N HIS A 257 4.86 10.51 -25.95
CA HIS A 257 5.26 11.53 -24.98
C HIS A 257 4.61 12.88 -25.29
N ASP A 258 4.37 13.67 -24.24
CA ASP A 258 3.80 15.03 -24.30
C ASP A 258 2.45 15.17 -25.03
N GLN A 259 1.70 14.07 -25.17
CA GLN A 259 0.35 14.12 -25.74
C GLN A 259 -0.64 14.76 -24.76
N PRO A 260 -1.56 15.60 -25.25
CA PRO A 260 -2.57 16.21 -24.40
C PRO A 260 -3.47 15.14 -23.79
N CYS A 261 -3.65 15.25 -22.47
CA CYS A 261 -4.57 14.40 -21.72
C CYS A 261 -5.96 15.03 -21.74
N LEU A 262 -6.90 14.39 -22.43
CA LEU A 262 -8.26 14.88 -22.62
C LEU A 262 -9.26 13.99 -21.89
N SER A 263 -10.35 14.59 -21.43
CA SER A 263 -11.41 13.87 -20.74
C SER A 263 -12.15 12.96 -21.70
N SER A 264 -12.63 11.81 -21.23
CA SER A 264 -13.50 10.90 -21.98
C SER A 264 -14.71 11.63 -22.56
N PHE A 265 -15.25 12.60 -21.82
CA PHE A 265 -16.32 13.50 -22.27
C PHE A 265 -15.99 14.33 -23.53
N ASP A 266 -14.70 14.50 -23.83
CA ASP A 266 -14.20 15.23 -25.00
C ASP A 266 -13.79 14.29 -26.15
N TRP A 267 -13.79 12.96 -25.93
CA TRP A 267 -13.37 11.95 -26.91
C TRP A 267 -14.52 11.39 -27.76
N ASN A 268 -15.72 11.95 -27.67
CA ASN A 268 -16.94 11.52 -28.38
C ASN A 268 -17.04 12.04 -29.83
N VAL A 269 -15.90 12.21 -30.48
CA VAL A 269 -15.81 12.76 -31.84
C VAL A 269 -15.19 11.74 -32.79
N PRO A 270 -15.81 11.46 -33.96
CA PRO A 270 -15.27 10.52 -34.93
C PRO A 270 -13.79 10.81 -35.27
N PRO A 271 -12.91 9.79 -35.32
CA PRO A 271 -13.19 8.35 -35.32
C PRO A 271 -13.30 7.71 -33.93
N TYR A 272 -13.23 8.48 -32.84
CA TYR A 272 -13.29 7.98 -31.46
C TYR A 272 -14.72 8.06 -30.91
N ASP A 273 -15.03 7.15 -29.99
CA ASP A 273 -16.32 7.06 -29.30
C ASP A 273 -16.08 6.49 -27.89
N VAL A 274 -15.23 7.17 -27.13
CA VAL A 274 -14.83 6.73 -25.78
C VAL A 274 -15.97 7.08 -24.81
N PRO A 275 -16.55 6.13 -24.07
CA PRO A 275 -17.68 6.42 -23.20
C PRO A 275 -17.39 7.48 -22.12
N ASP A 276 -18.37 8.35 -21.89
CA ASP A 276 -18.39 9.32 -20.79
C ASP A 276 -18.29 8.64 -19.43
N MET A 277 -17.13 8.74 -18.79
CA MET A 277 -16.86 7.99 -17.57
C MET A 277 -16.09 8.82 -16.55
N TYR A 278 -16.33 8.49 -15.28
CA TYR A 278 -15.50 8.93 -14.17
C TYR A 278 -14.57 7.81 -13.73
N ALA A 279 -13.43 8.19 -13.16
CA ALA A 279 -12.53 7.27 -12.48
C ALA A 279 -13.25 6.55 -11.31
N LYS A 280 -12.72 5.41 -10.91
CA LYS A 280 -13.26 4.65 -9.77
C LYS A 280 -12.77 5.22 -8.45
N ALA A 281 -13.55 4.99 -7.41
CA ALA A 281 -13.11 5.25 -6.05
C ALA A 281 -11.83 4.46 -5.77
N GLY A 282 -10.80 5.14 -5.26
CA GLY A 282 -9.46 4.59 -5.07
C GLY A 282 -8.52 4.73 -6.28
N THR A 283 -8.94 5.30 -7.41
CA THR A 283 -8.04 5.65 -8.52
C THR A 283 -7.16 6.85 -8.13
N PRO A 284 -5.84 6.81 -8.38
CA PRO A 284 -4.96 7.96 -8.17
C PRO A 284 -5.37 9.17 -9.01
N CYS A 285 -5.30 10.36 -8.41
CA CYS A 285 -5.67 11.62 -9.05
C CYS A 285 -4.69 12.74 -8.70
N ASP A 286 -4.74 13.82 -9.48
CA ASP A 286 -3.94 15.04 -9.29
C ASP A 286 -2.43 14.77 -9.22
N ASP A 287 -1.90 14.13 -10.27
CA ASP A 287 -0.50 13.69 -10.37
C ASP A 287 -0.09 12.78 -9.20
N TYR A 288 -0.95 11.80 -8.91
CA TYR A 288 -0.77 10.85 -7.80
C TYR A 288 -0.75 11.50 -6.42
N SER A 289 -1.26 12.73 -6.29
CA SER A 289 -1.34 13.42 -5.00
C SER A 289 -2.45 12.92 -4.09
N GLY A 290 -3.46 12.27 -4.67
CA GLY A 290 -4.64 11.82 -3.96
C GLY A 290 -5.31 10.59 -4.57
N TYR A 291 -6.47 10.26 -4.02
CA TYR A 291 -7.37 9.23 -4.54
C TYR A 291 -8.77 9.79 -4.75
N CYS A 292 -9.44 9.36 -5.82
CA CYS A 292 -10.84 9.67 -6.04
C CYS A 292 -11.72 8.98 -5.00
N ASP A 293 -12.65 9.70 -4.38
CA ASP A 293 -13.65 9.13 -3.49
C ASP A 293 -14.92 8.71 -4.23
N VAL A 294 -15.91 8.18 -3.49
CA VAL A 294 -17.21 7.77 -4.05
C VAL A 294 -18.05 8.92 -4.60
N PHE A 295 -17.68 10.18 -4.31
CA PHE A 295 -18.34 11.39 -4.79
C PHE A 295 -17.57 12.04 -5.95
N GLN A 296 -16.60 11.31 -6.54
CA GLN A 296 -15.76 11.78 -7.63
C GLN A 296 -14.93 13.02 -7.28
N LYS A 297 -14.53 13.15 -6.02
CA LYS A 297 -13.62 14.21 -5.58
C LYS A 297 -12.24 13.62 -5.31
N CYS A 298 -11.21 14.30 -5.82
CA CYS A 298 -9.84 13.94 -5.51
C CYS A 298 -9.51 14.32 -4.05
N ARG A 299 -9.23 13.32 -3.23
CA ARG A 299 -8.82 13.47 -1.83
C ARG A 299 -7.31 13.37 -1.76
N GLU A 300 -6.66 14.51 -1.52
CA GLU A 300 -5.22 14.57 -1.34
C GLU A 300 -4.79 13.74 -0.13
N VAL A 301 -3.69 13.01 -0.28
CA VAL A 301 -3.03 12.31 0.82
C VAL A 301 -2.04 13.30 1.42
N ASP A 302 -2.25 13.70 2.68
CA ASP A 302 -1.25 14.44 3.45
C ASP A 302 -0.32 13.41 4.14
N PRO A 303 0.93 13.24 3.68
CA PRO A 303 1.88 12.34 4.34
C PRO A 303 2.40 12.93 5.65
N SER A 304 2.15 14.22 5.88
CA SER A 304 2.49 14.91 7.11
C SER A 304 1.51 14.46 8.19
N GLY A 305 2.01 13.81 9.24
CA GLY A 305 1.18 13.54 10.42
C GLY A 305 0.58 14.85 10.98
N PRO A 306 -0.48 14.78 11.80
CA PRO A 306 -1.21 15.95 12.28
C PRO A 306 -0.33 17.01 12.96
N LEU A 307 0.81 16.60 13.53
CA LEU A 307 1.80 17.49 14.15
C LEU A 307 2.53 18.36 13.12
N ALA A 308 2.84 17.83 11.95
CA ALA A 308 3.47 18.56 10.86
C ALA A 308 2.45 19.46 10.14
N THR A 309 1.19 19.02 10.00
CA THR A 309 0.08 19.86 9.52
C THR A 309 -0.16 21.05 10.46
N LEU A 310 -0.17 20.82 11.78
CA LEU A 310 -0.23 21.89 12.80
C LEU A 310 0.96 22.86 12.69
N ARG A 311 2.18 22.34 12.52
CA ARG A 311 3.37 23.18 12.31
C ARG A 311 3.24 24.03 11.05
N LYS A 312 2.75 23.48 9.96
CA LYS A 312 2.53 24.21 8.69
C LYS A 312 1.43 25.25 8.83
N LEU A 313 0.32 24.95 9.51
CA LEU A 313 -0.77 25.90 9.73
C LEU A 313 -0.37 27.06 10.66
N ILE A 314 0.35 26.77 11.74
CA ILE A 314 0.71 27.77 12.77
C ILE A 314 1.98 28.56 12.39
N LEU A 315 2.94 27.93 11.71
CA LEU A 315 4.28 28.47 11.48
C LEU A 315 4.67 28.58 10.00
N SER A 316 3.73 28.57 9.04
CA SER A 316 4.08 28.90 7.64
C SER A 316 4.52 30.36 7.52
N GLU A 317 5.33 30.66 6.51
CA GLU A 317 5.75 32.04 6.23
C GLU A 317 4.56 32.97 5.95
N GLU A 318 3.49 32.47 5.32
CA GLU A 318 2.23 33.20 5.12
C GLU A 318 1.50 33.45 6.45
N SER A 319 1.39 32.45 7.32
CA SER A 319 0.78 32.59 8.65
C SER A 319 1.56 33.60 9.51
N ILE A 320 2.90 33.53 9.47
CA ILE A 320 3.79 34.44 10.20
C ILE A 320 3.71 35.86 9.62
N ALA A 321 3.64 36.03 8.30
CA ALA A 321 3.45 37.32 7.67
C ALA A 321 2.10 37.95 8.03
N THR A 322 1.04 37.14 8.05
CA THR A 322 -0.31 37.56 8.45
C THR A 322 -0.36 37.94 9.93
N LEU A 323 0.25 37.12 10.80
CA LEU A 323 0.39 37.40 12.22
C LEU A 323 1.18 38.69 12.46
N ARG A 324 2.30 38.88 11.75
CA ARG A 324 3.12 40.09 11.84
C ARG A 324 2.33 41.34 11.46
N LYS A 325 1.55 41.27 10.36
CA LYS A 325 0.68 42.36 9.92
C LYS A 325 -0.43 42.64 10.94
N TRP A 326 -1.01 41.60 11.53
CA TRP A 326 -2.03 41.74 12.58
C TRP A 326 -1.46 42.39 13.84
N VAL A 327 -0.28 41.95 14.30
CA VAL A 327 0.43 42.51 15.47
C VAL A 327 0.83 43.97 15.25
N GLN A 328 1.30 44.33 14.05
CA GLN A 328 1.60 45.72 13.71
C GLN A 328 0.34 46.60 13.70
N THR A 329 -0.79 46.05 13.25
CA THR A 329 -2.07 46.78 13.19
C THR A 329 -2.73 46.93 14.57
N HIS A 330 -2.63 45.90 15.42
CA HIS A 330 -3.27 45.83 16.74
C HIS A 330 -2.26 45.90 17.89
N TRP A 331 -1.15 46.62 17.70
CA TRP A 331 -0.04 46.67 18.65
C TRP A 331 -0.48 47.12 20.05
N TYR A 332 -1.45 48.02 20.14
CA TYR A 332 -2.05 48.48 21.40
C TYR A 332 -2.75 47.35 22.16
N GLY A 333 -3.46 46.47 21.46
CA GLY A 333 -4.13 45.30 22.04
C GLY A 333 -3.15 44.27 22.59
N VAL A 334 -2.05 44.03 21.86
CA VAL A 334 -0.95 43.19 22.34
C VAL A 334 -0.32 43.78 23.61
N LEU A 335 -0.14 45.10 23.65
CA LEU A 335 0.40 45.81 24.81
C LEU A 335 -0.52 45.68 26.04
N PHE A 336 -1.83 45.79 25.88
CA PHE A 336 -2.80 45.55 26.95
C PHE A 336 -2.80 44.10 27.45
N ILE A 337 -2.67 43.11 26.56
CA ILE A 337 -2.57 41.70 26.94
C ILE A 337 -1.30 41.46 27.76
N VAL A 338 -0.15 42.01 27.34
CA VAL A 338 1.11 41.88 28.06
C VAL A 338 1.05 42.57 29.42
N LEU A 339 0.49 43.77 29.49
CA LEU A 339 0.28 44.48 30.77
C LEU A 339 -0.69 43.74 31.69
N GLY A 340 -1.73 43.12 31.14
CA GLY A 340 -2.67 42.28 31.88
C GLY A 340 -2.03 41.01 32.42
N PHE A 341 -1.18 40.34 31.63
CA PHE A 341 -0.43 39.19 32.11
C PHE A 341 0.60 39.59 33.17
N ALA A 342 1.29 40.72 32.98
CA ALA A 342 2.26 41.24 33.94
C ALA A 342 1.59 41.64 35.26
N SER A 343 0.41 42.27 35.22
CA SER A 343 -0.34 42.61 36.42
C SER A 343 -0.82 41.36 37.16
N ILE A 344 -1.32 40.34 36.46
CA ILE A 344 -1.68 39.05 37.07
C ILE A 344 -0.47 38.36 37.71
N LEU A 345 0.69 38.36 37.03
CA LEU A 345 1.93 37.79 37.56
C LEU A 345 2.43 38.54 38.80
N VAL A 346 2.38 39.87 38.77
CA VAL A 346 2.77 40.73 39.91
C VAL A 346 1.80 40.52 41.08
N SER A 347 0.49 40.47 40.84
CA SER A 347 -0.51 40.18 41.86
C SER A 347 -0.30 38.80 42.50
N SER A 348 -0.05 37.78 41.67
CA SER A 348 0.23 36.41 42.14
C SER A 348 1.57 36.29 42.89
N LEU A 349 2.54 37.15 42.60
CA LEU A 349 3.82 37.23 43.33
C LEU A 349 3.69 38.05 44.63
N SER A 350 2.85 39.09 44.65
CA SER A 350 2.57 39.87 45.87
C SER A 350 1.79 39.08 46.91
N ASP A 351 0.98 38.10 46.50
CA ASP A 351 0.30 37.17 47.42
C ASP A 351 1.26 36.16 48.08
N PHE A 352 2.51 36.05 47.60
CA PHE A 352 3.53 35.13 48.11
C PHE A 352 4.60 35.78 48.99
N LEU A 353 4.53 37.09 49.25
CA LEU A 353 5.41 37.79 50.20
C LEU A 353 4.73 37.84 51.59
N PRO A 354 5.16 37.02 52.58
CA PRO A 354 4.61 37.10 53.93
C PRO A 354 5.02 38.43 54.56
N SER A 355 4.03 39.19 55.01
CA SER A 355 4.18 40.38 55.84
C SER A 355 4.87 40.05 57.17
N ARG A 356 6.21 39.98 57.16
CA ARG A 356 7.01 40.07 58.38
C ARG A 356 7.26 41.53 58.71
N LEU A 357 6.44 42.12 59.59
CA LEU A 357 6.87 43.22 60.44
C LEU A 357 6.05 43.30 61.75
N CYS A 358 6.75 42.93 62.84
CA CYS A 358 6.65 43.41 64.22
C CYS A 358 5.37 43.24 65.05
N ARG A 359 5.44 42.33 66.03
CA ARG A 359 5.03 42.58 67.43
C ARG A 359 5.99 41.84 68.38
N ALA A 360 6.95 42.56 68.93
CA ALA A 360 7.66 42.18 70.15
C ALA A 360 7.09 43.03 71.28
N GLY A 361 6.58 42.36 72.32
CA GLY A 361 6.29 42.96 73.62
C GLY A 361 7.46 42.76 74.57
#